data_AF-A0AA95KUN9-F1
#
_entry.id   AF-A0AA95KUN9-F1
#
_cell.length_a   1.000
_cell.length_b   1.000
_cell.length_c   1.000
_cell.angle_alpha   90.00
_cell.angle_beta   90.00
_cell.angle_gamma   90.00
#
_symmetry.space_group_name_H-M   'P 1'
#
loop_
_entity.id
_entity.type
_entity.pdbx_description
1 polymer ?
#
loop_
_entity_poly.entity_id
_entity_poly.type
_entity_poly.pdbx_seq_one_letter_code
_entity_poly.pdbx_strand_id
1 'polypeptide(L)' 'MRPITSRDHVSRFLLGLMRQLDQQGDVHFELASINGDTGVIVRSSGSLDTIVLLQVEDGAARGIYFIRNPDKLTHM' A
#
# COMPACT_ATOMS: atom_id res chain seq x y z
N MET A 1 -1.57 -15.36 -6.78
CA MET A 1 -2.35 -14.27 -6.15
C MET A 1 -3.65 -14.10 -6.92
N ARG A 2 -4.77 -13.82 -6.25
CA ARG A 2 -6.08 -13.56 -6.90
C ARG A 2 -6.41 -12.07 -6.72
N PRO A 3 -6.33 -11.23 -7.77
CA PRO A 3 -6.55 -9.79 -7.62
C PRO A 3 -8.02 -9.47 -7.35
N ILE A 4 -8.27 -8.36 -6.63
CA ILE A 4 -9.60 -7.77 -6.48
C ILE A 4 -9.79 -6.79 -7.64
N THR A 5 -10.78 -7.04 -8.49
CA THR A 5 -11.01 -6.25 -9.71
C THR A 5 -12.28 -5.40 -9.68
N SER A 6 -13.26 -5.75 -8.83
CA SER A 6 -14.49 -4.98 -8.67
C SER A 6 -14.26 -3.70 -7.88
N ARG A 7 -14.74 -2.56 -8.40
CA ARG A 7 -14.66 -1.25 -7.72
C ARG A 7 -15.21 -1.30 -6.30
N ASP A 8 -16.39 -1.91 -6.10
CA ASP A 8 -17.02 -2.00 -4.78
C ASP A 8 -16.17 -2.82 -3.79
N HIS A 9 -15.60 -3.93 -4.26
CA HIS A 9 -14.71 -4.75 -3.41
C HIS A 9 -13.38 -4.05 -3.12
N VAL A 10 -12.82 -3.33 -4.09
CA VAL A 10 -11.62 -2.52 -3.88
C VAL A 10 -11.89 -1.42 -2.84
N SER A 11 -12.97 -0.66 -2.98
CA SER A 11 -13.34 0.39 -2.03
C SER A 11 -13.56 -0.16 -0.62
N ARG A 12 -14.29 -1.28 -0.47
CA ARG A 12 -14.50 -1.91 0.84
C ARG A 12 -13.19 -2.42 1.44
N PHE A 13 -12.31 -3.00 0.63
CA PHE A 13 -11.01 -3.47 1.07
C PHE A 13 -10.15 -2.30 1.59
N LEU A 14 -10.05 -1.20 0.84
CA LEU A 14 -9.31 -0.01 1.24
C LEU A 14 -9.87 0.61 2.54
N LEU A 15 -11.20 0.72 2.66
CA LEU A 15 -11.84 1.20 3.88
C LEU A 15 -11.57 0.28 5.08
N GLY A 16 -11.55 -1.04 4.87
CA GLY A 16 -11.18 -2.02 5.89
C GLY A 16 -9.74 -1.83 6.37
N LEU A 17 -8.79 -1.62 5.45
CA LEU A 17 -7.41 -1.33 5.79
C LEU A 17 -7.28 -0.05 6.62
N MET A 18 -7.95 1.03 6.23
CA MET A 18 -7.88 2.30 6.97
C MET A 18 -8.39 2.14 8.42
N ARG A 19 -9.47 1.39 8.62
CA ARG A 19 -9.99 1.09 9.97
C ARG A 19 -9.03 0.24 10.79
N GLN A 20 -8.34 -0.71 10.16
CA GLN A 20 -7.35 -1.54 10.84
C GLN A 20 -6.14 -0.70 11.28
N LEU A 21 -5.66 0.21 10.42
CA LEU A 21 -4.53 1.08 10.74
C LEU A 21 -4.85 2.03 11.90
N ASP A 22 -6.07 2.58 11.95
CA ASP A 22 -6.54 3.43 13.05
C ASP A 22 -6.53 2.70 14.41
N GLN A 23 -6.74 1.38 14.42
CA GLN A 23 -6.69 0.55 15.63
C GLN A 23 -5.27 0.14 16.05
N GLN A 24 -4.31 0.10 15.12
CA GLN A 24 -2.95 -0.35 15.41
C GLN A 24 -2.08 0.74 16.05
N GLY A 25 -2.53 1.99 16.08
CA GLY A 25 -1.80 3.09 16.71
C GLY A 25 -0.64 3.58 15.84
N ASP A 26 0.60 3.41 16.32
CA ASP A 26 1.85 3.98 15.77
C ASP A 26 2.16 3.51 14.34
N VAL A 27 1.45 4.11 13.38
CA VAL A 27 1.57 3.89 11.95
C VAL A 27 2.04 5.17 11.28
N HIS A 28 3.14 5.08 10.54
CA HIS A 28 3.67 6.18 9.76
C HIS A 28 3.58 5.89 8.27
N PHE A 29 3.19 6.92 7.51
CA PHE A 29 3.12 6.89 6.06
C PHE A 29 4.17 7.84 5.50
N GLU A 30 4.94 7.35 4.54
CA GLU A 30 5.94 8.15 3.82
C GLU A 30 5.70 8.00 2.32
N LEU A 31 5.61 9.11 1.60
CA LEU A 31 5.59 9.09 0.15
C LEU A 31 7.01 8.86 -0.35
N ALA A 32 7.18 7.89 -1.25
CA ALA A 32 8.46 7.55 -1.83
C ALA A 32 8.33 7.36 -3.33
N SER A 33 9.38 7.71 -4.07
CA SER A 33 9.53 7.27 -5.46
C SER A 33 10.14 5.88 -5.44
N ILE A 34 9.42 4.90 -5.99
CA ILE A 34 9.83 3.50 -5.99
C ILE A 34 9.89 3.04 -7.43
N ASN A 35 11.12 2.82 -7.94
CA ASN A 35 11.37 2.45 -9.34
C ASN A 35 10.72 3.41 -10.38
N GLY A 36 10.56 4.69 -10.02
CA GLY A 36 9.95 5.70 -10.89
C GLY A 36 8.44 5.87 -10.71
N ASP A 37 7.79 5.01 -9.91
CA ASP A 37 6.37 5.13 -9.56
C ASP A 37 6.18 5.80 -8.20
N THR A 38 5.02 6.42 -8.01
CA THR A 38 4.62 6.94 -6.69
C THR A 38 4.23 5.78 -5.78
N GLY A 39 4.97 5.62 -4.70
CA GLY A 39 4.73 4.64 -3.66
C GLY A 39 4.45 5.28 -2.29
N VAL A 40 3.84 4.49 -1.42
CA VAL A 40 3.66 4.79 0.00
C VAL A 40 4.36 3.71 0.81
N ILE A 41 5.30 4.12 1.63
CA ILE A 41 5.91 3.28 2.66
C ILE A 41 5.05 3.37 3.92
N VAL A 42 4.60 2.22 4.41
CA VAL A 42 3.86 2.09 5.67
C VAL A 42 4.78 1.43 6.69
N ARG A 43 5.05 2.16 7.77
CA ARG A 43 5.80 1.67 8.92
C ARG A 43 4.85 1.49 10.09
N SER A 44 4.98 0.40 10.82
CA SER A 44 4.23 0.15 12.06
C SER A 44 5.22 -0.22 13.16
N SER A 45 5.09 0.39 14.34
CA SER A 45 5.98 0.14 15.48
C SER A 45 7.47 0.26 15.12
N GLY A 46 7.82 1.30 14.36
CA GLY A 46 9.20 1.56 13.88
C GLY A 46 9.73 0.63 12.78
N SER A 47 8.99 -0.40 12.37
CA SER A 47 9.40 -1.38 11.36
C SER A 47 8.64 -1.20 10.05
N LEU A 48 9.28 -1.51 8.92
CA LEU A 48 8.64 -1.50 7.61
C LEU A 48 7.62 -2.65 7.55
N ASP A 49 6.34 -2.31 7.37
CA ASP A 49 5.24 -3.28 7.33
C ASP A 49 4.80 -3.54 5.88
N THR A 50 4.53 -2.48 5.13
CA THR A 50 3.95 -2.57 3.78
C THR A 50 4.49 -1.48 2.87
N ILE A 51 4.77 -1.82 1.61
CA ILE A 51 4.86 -0.84 0.53
C ILE A 51 3.58 -0.90 -0.31
N VAL A 52 2.98 0.26 -0.57
CA VAL A 52 1.85 0.41 -1.47
C VAL A 52 2.32 1.11 -2.73
N LEU A 53 2.17 0.48 -3.89
CA LEU A 53 2.43 1.11 -5.18
C LEU A 53 1.12 1.49 -5.85
N LEU A 54 1.04 2.71 -6.36
CA LEU A 54 -0.11 3.21 -7.10
C LEU A 54 0.28 3.34 -8.57
N GLN A 55 -0.34 2.53 -9.43
CA GLN A 55 -0.20 2.69 -10.88
C GLN A 55 -1.27 3.67 -11.34
N VAL A 56 -0.85 4.85 -11.76
CA VAL A 56 -1.73 5.92 -12.25
C VAL A 56 -1.55 6.07 -13.75
N GLU A 57 -2.65 5.98 -14.49
CA GLU A 57 -2.68 6.23 -15.92
C GLU A 57 -3.87 7.14 -16.24
N ASP A 58 -3.63 8.20 -17.02
CA ASP A 58 -4.62 9.22 -17.38
C ASP A 58 -5.31 9.87 -16.16
N GLY A 59 -4.56 10.10 -15.08
CA GLY A 59 -5.08 10.70 -13.84
C GLY A 59 -5.94 9.78 -12.99
N ALA A 60 -6.06 8.49 -13.34
CA ALA A 60 -6.82 7.51 -12.59
C ALA A 60 -5.93 6.34 -12.12
N ALA A 61 -6.17 5.85 -10.90
CA ALA A 61 -5.51 4.64 -10.42
C ALA A 61 -6.02 3.42 -11.22
N ARG A 62 -5.10 2.72 -11.90
CA ARG A 62 -5.36 1.47 -12.63
C ARG A 62 -4.92 0.23 -11.84
N GLY A 63 -4.03 0.40 -10.88
CA GLY A 63 -3.54 -0.67 -10.02
C GLY A 63 -3.13 -0.16 -8.65
N ILE A 64 -3.35 -1.00 -7.64
CA ILE A 64 -2.84 -0.79 -6.29
C ILE A 64 -2.19 -2.10 -5.86
N TYR A 65 -0.91 -2.04 -5.53
CA TYR A 65 -0.13 -3.22 -5.15
C TYR A 65 0.36 -3.08 -3.71
N PHE A 66 0.01 -4.05 -2.86
CA PHE A 66 0.45 -4.11 -1.47
C PHE A 66 1.55 -5.16 -1.35
N ILE A 67 2.75 -4.75 -0.95
CA ILE A 67 3.94 -5.59 -0.85
C ILE A 67 4.33 -5.70 0.63
N ARG A 68 4.23 -6.91 1.20
CA ARG A 68 4.56 -7.25 2.60
C ARG A 68 5.60 -8.38 2.71
N ASN A 69 6.54 -8.47 1.77
CA ASN A 69 7.55 -9.53 1.80
C ASN A 69 8.88 -8.97 2.34
N PRO A 70 9.32 -9.34 3.56
CA PRO A 70 10.56 -8.83 4.14
C PRO A 70 11.77 -8.94 3.21
N ASP A 71 11.89 -10.03 2.44
CA ASP A 71 13.02 -10.25 1.52
C ASP A 71 13.05 -9.26 0.33
N LYS A 72 11.88 -8.79 -0.11
CA LYS A 72 11.75 -7.77 -1.16
C LYS A 72 11.99 -6.36 -0.63
N LEU A 73 11.92 -6.17 0.68
CA LEU A 73 11.98 -4.88 1.35
C LEU A 73 13.40 -4.54 1.85
N THR A 74 14.29 -5.53 1.95
CA THR A 74 15.71 -5.34 2.29
C THR A 74 16.58 -4.86 1.12
N HIS A 75 16.05 -4.88 -0.11
CA HIS A 75 16.79 -4.56 -1.34
C HIS A 75 16.33 -3.25 -2.01
N MET A 76 15.52 -2.43 -1.31
CA MET A 76 15.06 -1.12 -1.82
C MET A 76 15.86 0.01 -1.18
#